data_AF-A0A060XS96-F1
#
_entry.id   AF-A0A060XS96-F1
#
_cell.length_a   1.000
_cell.length_b   1.000
_cell.length_c   1.000
_cell.angle_alpha   90.00
_cell.angle_beta   90.00
_cell.angle_gamma   90.00
#
_symmetry.space_group_name_H-M   'P 1'
#
loop_
_entity.id
_entity.type
_entity.pdbx_description
1 polymer ?
#
loop_
_entity_poly.entity_id
_entity_poly.type
_entity_poly.pdbx_seq_one_letter_code
_entity_poly.pdbx_strand_id
1 'polypeptide(L)'
;MKPGRWKGLSWVQFYFSLLCVILDFQLDGVSGDNVEIEKHREMGRKLLESGQLAGALSHYHSAVGSISSCNEMVHIKIQHLYLTYYERAAVFLAMGKSKSALSDLTRAIRLKPDDLIVSGHGQLSTIT
;
A
#
# COMPACT_ATOMS: atom_id res chain seq x y z
N MET A 1 34.83 36.87 -35.58
CA MET A 1 35.00 35.96 -34.41
C MET A 1 33.63 35.66 -33.81
N LYS A 2 33.38 34.42 -33.39
CA LYS A 2 32.04 33.84 -33.11
C LYS A 2 31.44 34.32 -31.77
N PRO A 3 30.10 34.40 -31.64
CA PRO A 3 29.46 34.87 -30.43
C PRO A 3 29.52 33.82 -29.31
N GLY A 4 29.97 34.23 -28.13
CA GLY A 4 30.00 33.40 -26.91
C GLY A 4 28.59 33.19 -26.38
N ARG A 5 28.06 31.97 -26.52
CA ARG A 5 26.68 31.63 -26.18
C ARG A 5 26.57 30.36 -25.35
N TRP A 6 26.99 30.38 -24.07
CA TRP A 6 26.67 29.33 -23.10
C TRP A 6 26.66 29.87 -21.65
N LYS A 7 25.58 30.55 -21.23
CA LYS A 7 25.32 30.86 -19.80
C LYS A 7 24.09 30.15 -19.22
N GLY A 8 23.47 29.25 -19.98
CA GLY A 8 22.30 28.47 -19.54
C GLY A 8 22.64 27.15 -18.84
N LEU A 9 23.87 26.64 -18.99
CA LEU A 9 24.22 25.29 -18.55
C LEU A 9 24.32 25.15 -17.01
N SER A 10 24.69 26.25 -16.33
CA SER A 10 24.85 26.26 -14.86
C SER A 10 23.52 25.99 -14.15
N TRP A 11 22.45 26.70 -14.54
CA TRP A 11 21.14 26.59 -13.91
C TRP A 11 20.52 25.20 -14.09
N VAL A 12 20.75 24.57 -15.24
CA VAL A 12 20.28 23.20 -15.51
C VAL A 12 21.01 22.20 -14.62
N GLN A 13 22.33 22.36 -14.44
CA GLN A 13 23.12 21.50 -13.56
C GLN A 13 22.71 21.67 -12.09
N PHE A 14 22.45 22.90 -11.65
CA PHE A 14 21.92 23.17 -10.30
C PHE A 14 20.52 22.59 -10.10
N TYR A 15 19.63 22.73 -11.08
CA TYR A 15 18.29 22.14 -11.04
C TYR A 15 18.35 20.61 -11.03
N PHE A 16 19.24 20.01 -11.81
CA PHE A 16 19.44 18.57 -11.84
C PHE A 16 19.99 18.05 -10.51
N SER A 17 20.98 18.74 -9.94
CA SER A 17 21.52 18.38 -8.63
C SER A 17 20.48 18.53 -7.51
N LEU A 18 19.63 19.56 -7.56
CA LEU A 18 18.54 19.76 -6.62
C LEU A 18 17.44 18.70 -6.80
N LEU A 19 17.11 18.35 -8.05
CA LEU A 19 16.17 17.28 -8.38
C LEU A 19 16.68 15.93 -7.84
N CYS A 20 17.97 15.61 -8.00
CA CYS A 20 18.58 14.41 -7.43
C CYS A 20 18.44 14.38 -5.90
N VAL A 21 18.75 15.47 -5.20
CA VAL A 21 18.59 15.55 -3.73
C VAL A 21 17.13 15.36 -3.30
N ILE A 22 16.17 15.90 -4.04
CA ILE A 22 14.74 15.71 -3.76
C ILE A 22 14.31 14.25 -4.02
N LEU A 23 14.82 13.63 -5.10
CA LEU A 23 14.57 12.22 -5.41
C LEU A 23 15.18 11.28 -4.36
N ASP A 24 16.41 11.55 -3.91
CA ASP A 24 17.08 10.78 -2.86
C ASP A 24 16.33 10.92 -1.51
N PHE A 25 15.84 12.12 -1.19
CA PHE A 25 15.05 12.35 0.03
C PHE A 25 13.67 11.65 0.01
N GLN A 26 13.03 11.54 -1.16
CA GLN A 26 11.77 10.80 -1.30
C GLN A 26 11.94 9.28 -1.21
N LEU A 27 13.12 8.75 -1.54
CA LEU A 27 13.41 7.30 -1.45
C LEU A 27 13.62 6.83 0.00
N ASP A 28 14.20 7.67 0.86
CA ASP A 28 14.54 7.27 2.22
C ASP A 28 13.32 7.29 3.18
N GLY A 29 12.39 8.23 2.97
CA GLY A 29 11.19 8.37 3.81
C GLY A 29 10.06 7.35 3.57
N VAL A 30 10.04 6.68 2.42
CA VAL A 30 8.98 5.71 2.02
C VAL A 30 9.27 4.29 2.52
N SER A 31 10.49 4.00 2.98
CA SER A 31 10.87 2.63 3.35
C SER A 31 10.47 2.24 4.78
N GLY A 32 10.37 3.19 5.71
CA GLY A 32 10.13 2.89 7.13
C GLY A 32 8.79 2.20 7.38
N ASP A 33 7.69 2.81 6.92
CA ASP A 33 6.33 2.30 7.13
C ASP A 33 6.12 0.94 6.46
N ASN A 34 6.59 0.79 5.23
CA ASN A 34 6.54 -0.47 4.48
C ASN A 34 7.25 -1.62 5.20
N VAL A 35 8.42 -1.34 5.80
CA VAL A 35 9.17 -2.34 6.56
C VAL A 35 8.40 -2.78 7.80
N GLU A 36 7.71 -1.86 8.50
CA GLU A 36 6.88 -2.23 9.65
C GLU A 36 5.65 -3.04 9.27
N ILE A 37 4.96 -2.66 8.18
CA ILE A 37 3.81 -3.40 7.64
C ILE A 37 4.22 -4.82 7.31
N GLU A 38 5.31 -4.99 6.56
CA GLU A 38 5.75 -6.30 6.11
C GLU A 38 6.27 -7.13 7.27
N LYS A 39 6.95 -6.52 8.24
CA LYS A 39 7.33 -7.19 9.49
C LYS A 39 6.12 -7.76 10.23
N HIS A 40 5.04 -7.00 10.35
CA HIS A 40 3.82 -7.49 11.00
C HIS A 40 3.15 -8.61 10.21
N ARG A 41 3.11 -8.50 8.88
CA ARG A 41 2.58 -9.57 8.01
C ARG A 41 3.40 -10.85 8.13
N GLU A 42 4.71 -10.73 8.11
CA GLU A 42 5.62 -11.86 8.22
C GLU A 42 5.49 -12.58 9.57
N MET A 43 5.38 -11.83 10.67
CA MET A 43 5.09 -12.41 11.99
C MET A 43 3.72 -13.10 12.01
N GLY A 44 2.70 -12.49 11.39
CA GLY A 44 1.39 -13.11 11.22
C GLY A 44 1.45 -14.44 10.48
N ARG A 45 2.24 -14.53 9.41
CA ARG A 45 2.44 -15.74 8.60
C ARG A 45 3.11 -16.85 9.40
N LYS A 46 4.19 -16.54 10.10
CA LYS A 46 4.88 -17.51 10.99
C LYS A 46 3.95 -18.03 12.10
N LEU A 47 3.11 -17.16 12.65
CA LEU A 47 2.13 -17.56 13.67
C LEU A 47 1.00 -18.41 13.07
N LEU A 48 0.59 -18.14 11.83
CA LEU A 48 -0.37 -18.95 11.10
C LEU A 48 0.19 -20.36 10.84
N GLU A 49 1.44 -20.45 10.36
CA GLU A 49 2.13 -21.73 10.11
C GLU A 49 2.33 -22.54 11.40
N SER A 50 2.58 -21.87 12.53
CA SER A 50 2.66 -22.52 13.85
C SER A 50 1.31 -22.81 14.50
N GLY A 51 0.19 -22.50 13.82
CA GLY A 51 -1.16 -22.73 14.33
C GLY A 51 -1.61 -21.77 15.44
N GLN A 52 -0.82 -20.74 15.75
CA GLN A 52 -1.16 -19.69 16.70
C GLN A 52 -2.05 -18.63 16.04
N LEU A 53 -3.27 -19.05 15.69
CA LEU A 53 -4.21 -18.26 14.90
C LEU A 53 -4.57 -16.92 15.57
N ALA A 54 -4.72 -16.89 16.91
CA ALA A 54 -5.06 -15.67 17.64
C ALA A 54 -3.94 -14.62 17.58
N GLY A 55 -2.68 -15.06 17.72
CA GLY A 55 -1.51 -14.19 17.57
C GLY A 55 -1.40 -13.67 16.13
N ALA A 56 -1.59 -14.54 15.16
CA ALA A 56 -1.58 -14.17 13.74
C ALA A 56 -2.63 -13.07 13.43
N LEU A 57 -3.87 -13.22 13.91
CA LEU A 57 -4.91 -12.21 13.72
C LEU A 57 -4.54 -10.85 14.32
N SER A 58 -3.92 -10.83 15.50
CA SER A 58 -3.50 -9.60 16.15
C SER A 58 -2.50 -8.84 15.27
N HIS A 59 -1.47 -9.54 14.78
CA HIS A 59 -0.46 -8.95 13.89
C HIS A 59 -1.06 -8.44 12.57
N TYR A 60 -1.99 -9.17 11.96
CA TYR A 60 -2.68 -8.70 10.77
C TYR A 60 -3.60 -7.50 11.03
N HIS A 61 -4.21 -7.41 12.20
CA HIS A 61 -5.00 -6.24 12.59
C HIS A 61 -4.11 -4.99 12.70
N SER A 62 -2.96 -5.12 13.38
CA SER A 62 -1.97 -4.04 13.47
C SER A 62 -1.47 -3.62 12.08
N ALA A 63 -1.16 -4.59 11.20
CA ALA A 63 -0.73 -4.29 9.83
C ALA A 63 -1.77 -3.46 9.05
N VAL A 64 -3.07 -3.79 9.15
CA VAL A 64 -4.14 -3.00 8.52
C VAL A 64 -4.19 -1.57 9.07
N GLY A 65 -3.99 -1.42 10.39
CA GLY A 65 -3.92 -0.12 11.05
C GLY A 65 -2.77 0.73 10.53
N SER A 66 -1.57 0.15 10.46
CA SER A 66 -0.38 0.79 9.88
C SER A 66 -0.66 1.22 8.43
N ILE A 67 -1.06 0.28 7.56
CA ILE A 67 -1.39 0.55 6.14
C ILE A 67 -2.38 1.72 6.01
N SER A 68 -3.39 1.78 6.87
CA SER A 68 -4.42 2.83 6.82
C SER A 68 -3.86 4.21 7.13
N SER A 69 -2.86 4.29 8.02
CA SER A 69 -2.20 5.53 8.45
C SER A 69 -1.01 5.94 7.58
N CYS A 70 -0.48 5.03 6.75
CA CYS A 70 0.62 5.33 5.84
C CYS A 70 0.25 6.43 4.84
N ASN A 71 1.20 7.32 4.57
CA ASN A 71 1.08 8.38 3.56
C ASN A 71 1.54 7.93 2.16
N GLU A 72 1.52 6.64 1.90
CA GLU A 72 1.95 6.08 0.63
C GLU A 72 0.95 6.30 -0.50
N MET A 73 1.43 6.19 -1.74
CA MET A 73 0.63 6.30 -2.95
C MET A 73 -0.57 5.34 -2.90
N VAL A 74 -1.75 5.81 -3.35
CA VAL A 74 -3.01 5.06 -3.30
C VAL A 74 -2.88 3.64 -3.87
N HIS A 75 -2.19 3.48 -5.00
CA HIS A 75 -1.98 2.17 -5.63
C HIS A 75 -1.16 1.21 -4.75
N ILE A 76 -0.11 1.71 -4.09
CA ILE A 76 0.74 0.91 -3.20
C ILE A 76 -0.07 0.51 -1.95
N LYS A 77 -0.77 1.48 -1.34
CA LYS A 77 -1.66 1.24 -0.19
C LYS A 77 -2.71 0.16 -0.48
N ILE A 78 -3.37 0.24 -1.63
CA ILE A 78 -4.38 -0.73 -2.07
C ILE A 78 -3.77 -2.14 -2.16
N GLN A 79 -2.56 -2.27 -2.71
CA GLN A 79 -1.87 -3.56 -2.83
C GLN A 79 -1.57 -4.20 -1.46
N HIS A 80 -1.02 -3.44 -0.52
CA HIS A 80 -0.74 -3.95 0.82
C HIS A 80 -2.03 -4.30 1.59
N LEU A 81 -3.07 -3.48 1.44
CA LEU A 81 -4.35 -3.69 2.11
C LEU A 81 -5.06 -4.94 1.57
N TYR A 82 -5.06 -5.13 0.25
CA TYR A 82 -5.56 -6.34 -0.40
C TYR A 82 -4.91 -7.60 0.16
N LEU A 83 -3.57 -7.63 0.15
CA LEU A 83 -2.81 -8.81 0.56
C LEU A 83 -3.04 -9.13 2.05
N THR A 84 -3.13 -8.10 2.89
CA THR A 84 -3.36 -8.25 4.33
C THR A 84 -4.76 -8.75 4.66
N TYR A 85 -5.79 -8.28 3.94
CA TYR A 85 -7.14 -8.82 4.11
C TYR A 85 -7.24 -10.28 3.65
N TYR A 86 -6.55 -10.64 2.56
CA TYR A 86 -6.50 -12.02 2.09
C TYR A 86 -5.88 -12.96 3.14
N GLU A 87 -4.75 -12.58 3.71
CA GLU A 87 -4.10 -13.40 4.73
C GLU A 87 -4.90 -13.47 6.02
N ARG A 88 -5.48 -12.35 6.47
CA ARG A 88 -6.38 -12.35 7.64
C ARG A 88 -7.59 -13.26 7.43
N ALA A 89 -8.13 -13.30 6.21
CA ALA A 89 -9.20 -14.23 5.85
C ALA A 89 -8.74 -15.69 5.92
N ALA A 90 -7.51 -16.01 5.49
CA ALA A 90 -6.94 -17.34 5.65
C ALA A 90 -6.86 -17.76 7.12
N VAL A 91 -6.46 -16.85 8.02
CA VAL A 91 -6.48 -17.11 9.47
C VAL A 91 -7.91 -17.37 9.96
N PHE A 92 -8.90 -16.57 9.52
CA PHE A 92 -10.30 -16.80 9.87
C PHE A 92 -10.83 -18.14 9.35
N LEU A 93 -10.43 -18.58 8.17
CA LEU A 93 -10.75 -19.91 7.65
C LEU A 93 -10.12 -21.01 8.50
N ALA A 94 -8.86 -20.86 8.88
CA ALA A 94 -8.18 -21.79 9.80
C ALA A 94 -8.86 -21.86 11.18
N MET A 95 -9.47 -20.76 11.63
CA MET A 95 -10.29 -20.72 12.86
C MET A 95 -11.71 -21.29 12.69
N GLY A 96 -12.12 -21.68 11.48
CA GLY A 96 -13.50 -22.09 11.18
C GLY A 96 -14.50 -20.91 11.12
N LYS A 97 -14.03 -19.67 11.16
CA LYS A 97 -14.86 -18.44 11.11
C LYS A 97 -15.07 -17.98 9.67
N SER A 98 -15.68 -18.83 8.86
CA SER A 98 -15.91 -18.60 7.43
C SER A 98 -16.69 -17.31 7.11
N LYS A 99 -17.66 -16.92 7.96
CA LYS A 99 -18.40 -15.64 7.80
C LYS A 99 -17.48 -14.42 7.87
N SER A 100 -16.55 -14.43 8.83
CA SER A 100 -15.58 -13.33 9.00
C SER A 100 -14.58 -13.32 7.85
N ALA A 101 -14.11 -14.49 7.42
CA ALA A 101 -13.23 -14.60 6.25
C ALA A 101 -13.88 -14.05 4.98
N LEU A 102 -15.15 -14.37 4.74
CA LEU A 102 -15.89 -13.92 3.57
C LEU A 102 -16.06 -12.40 3.54
N SER A 103 -16.29 -11.77 4.70
CA SER A 103 -16.34 -10.31 4.83
C SER A 103 -15.01 -9.65 4.43
N ASP A 104 -13.88 -10.21 4.85
CA ASP A 104 -12.56 -9.68 4.50
C ASP A 104 -12.18 -9.92 3.04
N LEU A 105 -12.52 -11.10 2.49
CA LEU A 105 -12.35 -11.36 1.06
C LEU A 105 -13.22 -10.43 0.21
N THR A 106 -14.44 -10.12 0.65
CA THR A 106 -15.31 -9.16 -0.03
C THR A 106 -14.67 -7.77 -0.07
N ARG A 107 -14.02 -7.34 1.02
CA ARG A 107 -13.26 -6.08 1.04
C ARG A 107 -12.06 -6.14 0.11
N ALA A 108 -11.30 -7.24 0.12
CA ALA A 108 -10.15 -7.43 -0.75
C ALA A 108 -10.54 -7.33 -2.24
N ILE A 109 -11.66 -7.96 -2.63
CA ILE A 109 -12.16 -7.89 -4.01
C ILE A 109 -12.56 -6.46 -4.39
N ARG A 110 -13.24 -5.73 -3.51
CA ARG A 110 -13.62 -4.33 -3.76
C ARG A 110 -12.43 -3.37 -3.93
N LEU A 111 -11.28 -3.73 -3.36
CA LEU A 111 -10.04 -2.96 -3.50
C LEU A 111 -9.37 -3.19 -4.85
N LYS A 112 -9.84 -4.13 -5.68
CA LYS A 112 -9.29 -4.36 -7.01
C LYS A 112 -9.42 -3.07 -7.83
N PRO A 113 -8.32 -2.59 -8.45
CA PRO A 113 -8.28 -1.27 -9.09
C PRO A 113 -9.30 -1.09 -10.22
N ASP A 114 -9.76 -2.18 -10.84
CA ASP A 114 -10.81 -2.13 -11.87
C ASP A 114 -12.20 -1.77 -11.31
N ASP A 115 -12.52 -2.16 -10.07
CA ASP A 115 -13.84 -1.93 -9.45
C ASP A 115 -14.00 -0.49 -8.92
N LEU A 116 -12.91 0.11 -8.44
CA LEU A 116 -12.91 1.49 -7.95
C LEU A 116 -13.20 2.53 -9.05
N ILE A 117 -12.84 2.21 -10.31
CA ILE A 117 -13.16 3.06 -11.47
C ILE A 117 -14.66 2.96 -11.79
N VAL A 118 -15.27 1.77 -11.67
CA VAL A 118 -16.69 1.57 -11.99
C VAL A 118 -17.62 2.20 -10.95
N SER A 119 -17.28 2.20 -9.65
CA SER A 119 -18.12 2.87 -8.65
C SER A 119 -18.05 4.41 -8.71
N GLY A 120 -16.99 4.97 -9.29
CA GLY A 120 -16.84 6.41 -9.50
C GLY A 120 -17.67 6.97 -10.67
N HIS A 121 -17.98 6.15 -11.67
CA HIS A 121 -18.82 6.54 -12.82
C HIS A 121 -20.29 6.13 -12.68
N GLY A 122 -20.63 5.27 -11.71
CA GLY A 122 -22.00 4.76 -11.50
C GLY A 122 -22.96 5.67 -10.72
N GLN A 123 -22.53 6.83 -10.23
CA GLN A 123 -23.41 7.79 -9.52
C GLN A 123 -23.90 8.96 -10.38
N LEU A 124 -23.52 9.06 -11.65
CA LEU A 124 -23.99 10.14 -12.55
C LEU A 124 -25.19 9.76 -13.45
N SER A 125 -25.79 8.57 -13.31
CA SER A 125 -26.89 8.13 -14.18
C SER A 125 -28.24 7.87 -13.47
N THR A 126 -28.41 8.24 -12.20
CA THR A 126 -29.67 8.04 -11.45
C THR A 126 -30.28 9.36 -10.96
N ILE A 127 -30.30 10.36 -11.83
CA ILE A 127 -31.18 11.53 -11.69
C ILE A 127 -31.92 11.66 -13.02
N THR A 128 -33.04 10.92 -13.12
CA THR A 128 -34.19 11.30 -13.95
C THR A 128 -35.16 12.03 -13.04
#